data_AF-A0A9D6NSA2-F1
#
_entry.id   AF-A0A9D6NSA2-F1
#
_cell.length_a   1.000
_cell.length_b   1.000
_cell.length_c   1.000
_cell.angle_alpha   90.00
_cell.angle_beta   90.00
_cell.angle_gamma   90.00
#
_symmetry.space_group_name_H-M   'P 1'
#
loop_
_entity.id
_entity.type
_entity.pdbx_description
1 polymer ?
#
loop_
_entity_poly.entity_id
_entity_poly.type
_entity_poly.pdbx_seq_one_letter_code
_entity_poly.pdbx_strand_id
1 'polypeptide(L)' 'TKHVSADKNCVFPLDRLRELEAEGVIGALAPRHFSIMGYVAVTDPLINETAPEVAEKLKADGVDLVLLAPA' A
#
# COMPACT_ATOMS: atom_id res chain seq x y z
N THR A 1 -10.22 9.12 11.78
CA THR A 1 -11.03 8.65 12.94
C THR A 1 -10.21 8.77 14.21
N LYS A 2 -10.82 8.71 15.41
CA LYS A 2 -10.15 8.89 16.72
C LYS A 2 -8.88 8.03 16.91
N HIS A 3 -8.85 6.85 16.29
CA HIS A 3 -7.73 5.92 16.37
C HIS A 3 -6.53 6.37 15.51
N VAL A 4 -6.79 6.92 14.33
CA VAL A 4 -5.73 7.40 13.41
C VAL A 4 -4.93 8.56 14.00
N SER A 5 -5.59 9.43 14.76
CA SER A 5 -4.92 10.52 15.47
C SER A 5 -3.98 10.02 16.57
N ALA A 6 -4.26 8.85 17.14
CA ALA A 6 -3.42 8.23 18.17
C ALA A 6 -2.35 7.31 17.57
N ASP A 7 -2.67 6.62 16.48
CA ASP A 7 -1.76 5.70 15.77
C ASP A 7 -1.99 5.75 14.26
N LYS A 8 -0.95 6.20 13.53
CA LYS A 8 -0.96 6.31 12.07
C LYS A 8 -0.90 4.95 11.38
N ASN A 9 -0.40 3.92 12.08
CA ASN A 9 -0.30 2.56 11.54
C ASN A 9 -1.68 1.93 11.31
N CYS A 10 -2.76 2.51 11.87
CA CYS A 10 -4.13 2.11 11.54
C CYS A 10 -4.52 2.37 10.08
N VAL A 11 -3.86 3.29 9.38
CA VAL A 11 -4.15 3.63 7.97
C VAL A 11 -3.02 3.16 7.06
N PHE A 12 -1.78 3.37 7.48
CA PHE A 12 -0.61 3.00 6.70
C PHE A 12 0.43 2.39 7.63
N PRO A 13 0.43 1.05 7.81
CA PRO A 13 1.22 0.34 8.82
C PRO A 13 2.71 0.24 8.46
N LEU A 14 3.32 1.31 7.94
CA LEU A 14 4.69 1.30 7.45
C LEU A 14 5.70 0.97 8.57
N ASP A 15 5.46 1.43 9.80
CA ASP A 15 6.37 1.14 10.90
C ASP A 15 6.32 -0.34 11.28
N ARG A 16 5.11 -0.94 11.28
CA ARG A 16 4.94 -2.39 11.50
C ARG A 16 5.61 -3.21 10.40
N LEU A 17 5.53 -2.75 9.16
CA LEU A 17 6.18 -3.43 8.04
C LEU A 17 7.70 -3.34 8.12
N ARG A 18 8.27 -2.22 8.59
CA ARG A 18 9.71 -2.07 8.87
C ARG A 18 10.18 -2.97 10.00
N GLU A 19 9.37 -3.14 11.04
CA GLU A 19 9.65 -4.08 12.13
C GLU A 19 9.73 -5.51 11.60
N LEU A 20 8.79 -5.93 10.75
CA LEU A 20 8.80 -7.26 10.13
C LEU A 20 10.02 -7.49 9.22
N GLU A 21 10.47 -6.46 8.50
CA GLU A 21 11.71 -6.51 7.71
C GLU A 21 12.93 -6.65 8.63
N ALA A 22 13.02 -5.84 9.70
CA ALA A 22 14.12 -5.89 10.66
C ALA A 22 14.20 -7.22 11.43
N GLU A 23 13.05 -7.84 11.72
CA GLU A 23 12.94 -9.17 12.33
C GLU A 23 13.21 -10.31 11.33
N GLY A 24 13.31 -10.01 10.03
CA GLY A 24 13.53 -10.99 8.98
C GLY A 24 12.31 -11.85 8.65
N VAL A 25 11.11 -11.44 9.09
CA VAL A 25 9.84 -12.12 8.78
C VAL A 25 9.48 -11.94 7.31
N ILE A 26 9.77 -10.75 6.76
CA ILE A 26 9.70 -10.47 5.32
C ILE A 26 11.10 -10.14 4.81
N GLY A 27 11.35 -10.39 3.51
CA GLY A 27 12.66 -10.21 2.92
C GLY A 27 13.09 -8.74 2.81
N ALA A 28 12.25 -7.90 2.20
CA ALA A 28 12.49 -6.48 2.07
C ALA A 28 11.18 -5.70 1.83
N LEU A 29 11.17 -4.42 2.15
CA LEU A 29 10.12 -3.50 1.72
C LEU A 29 10.31 -3.02 0.28
N ALA A 30 9.18 -2.78 -0.39
CA ALA A 30 9.19 -2.21 -1.73
C ALA A 30 9.76 -0.77 -1.73
N PRO A 31 10.44 -0.35 -2.80
CA PRO A 31 11.04 1.00 -2.88
C PRO A 31 9.99 2.11 -2.98
N ARG A 32 8.75 1.79 -3.32
CA ARG A 32 7.63 2.73 -3.41
C ARG A 32 6.32 2.12 -2.93
N HIS A 33 5.46 3.00 -2.43
CA HIS A 33 4.14 2.68 -1.90
C HIS A 33 3.11 3.58 -2.59
N PHE A 34 1.90 3.05 -2.84
CA PHE A 34 0.85 3.76 -3.55
C PHE A 34 -0.35 4.02 -2.64
N SER A 35 -0.98 5.17 -2.83
CA SER A 35 -2.26 5.52 -2.22
C SER A 35 -3.21 5.96 -3.33
N ILE A 36 -4.48 5.60 -3.18
CA ILE A 36 -5.55 5.94 -4.13
C ILE A 36 -6.60 6.72 -3.34
N MET A 37 -7.31 7.64 -4.00
CA MET A 37 -8.45 8.33 -3.36
C MET A 37 -9.48 7.31 -2.90
N GLY A 38 -9.86 7.33 -1.62
CA GLY A 38 -10.81 6.37 -1.06
C GLY A 38 -12.25 6.55 -1.57
N TYR A 39 -12.59 7.76 -2.02
CA TYR A 39 -13.86 8.04 -2.66
C TYR A 39 -13.66 8.31 -4.15
N VAL A 40 -14.00 7.32 -4.98
CA VAL A 40 -13.91 7.40 -6.44
C VAL A 40 -15.31 7.32 -7.02
N ALA A 41 -15.90 8.48 -7.31
CA ALA A 41 -17.27 8.58 -7.81
C ALA A 41 -17.44 7.93 -9.21
N VAL A 42 -16.39 7.96 -10.03
CA VAL A 42 -16.34 7.31 -11.36
C VAL A 42 -15.16 6.35 -11.38
N THR A 43 -15.44 5.05 -11.32
CA THR A 43 -14.42 4.01 -11.12
C THR A 43 -13.74 3.55 -12.41
N ASP A 44 -14.31 3.84 -13.59
CA ASP A 44 -13.78 3.34 -14.87
C ASP A 44 -12.31 3.71 -15.11
N PRO A 45 -11.85 4.96 -14.89
CA PRO A 45 -10.43 5.30 -15.06
C PRO A 45 -9.53 4.60 -14.04
N LEU A 46 -10.02 4.42 -12.80
CA LEU A 46 -9.26 3.70 -11.78
C LEU A 46 -9.04 2.23 -12.20
N ILE A 47 -10.10 1.57 -12.67
CA ILE A 47 -10.07 0.14 -13.01
C ILE A 47 -9.28 -0.10 -14.29
N ASN A 48 -9.47 0.73 -15.31
CA ASN A 48 -8.94 0.48 -16.65
C ASN A 48 -7.57 1.14 -16.91
N GLU A 49 -7.18 2.14 -16.12
CA GLU A 49 -5.94 2.90 -16.35
C GLU A 49 -5.03 2.89 -15.12
N THR A 50 -5.48 3.45 -14.00
CA THR A 50 -4.61 3.70 -12.83
C THR A 50 -4.18 2.41 -12.12
N ALA A 51 -5.11 1.50 -11.84
CA ALA A 51 -4.80 0.25 -11.15
C ALA A 51 -3.87 -0.66 -11.99
N PRO A 52 -4.06 -0.83 -13.31
CA PRO A 52 -3.09 -1.51 -14.17
C PRO A 52 -1.71 -0.85 -14.15
N GLU A 53 -1.62 0.48 -14.23
CA GLU A 53 -0.34 1.19 -14.19
C GLU A 53 0.41 0.96 -12.87
N VAL A 54 -0.31 1.00 -11.74
CA VAL A 54 0.26 0.70 -10.42
C VAL A 54 0.74 -0.76 -10.34
N ALA A 55 -0.06 -1.70 -10.85
CA ALA A 55 0.32 -3.12 -10.86
C ALA A 55 1.59 -3.37 -11.68
N GLU A 56 1.73 -2.73 -12.85
CA GLU A 56 2.94 -2.85 -13.67
C GLU A 56 4.18 -2.26 -12.99
N LYS A 57 4.04 -1.13 -12.27
CA LYS A 57 5.14 -0.57 -11.47
C LYS A 57 5.56 -1.51 -10.33
N LEU A 58 4.60 -2.12 -9.64
CA LEU A 58 4.89 -3.06 -8.55
C LEU A 58 5.56 -4.35 -9.07
N LYS A 59 5.11 -4.87 -10.21
CA LYS A 59 5.78 -6.00 -10.88
C LYS A 59 7.20 -5.65 -11.30
N ALA A 60 7.41 -4.46 -11.86
CA ALA A 60 8.74 -4.00 -12.26
C ALA A 60 9.69 -3.83 -11.08
N ASP A 61 9.18 -3.53 -9.89
CA ASP A 61 9.96 -3.49 -8.64
C ASP A 61 10.24 -4.87 -8.05
N GLY A 62 9.72 -5.95 -8.64
CA GLY A 62 9.87 -7.31 -8.12
C GLY A 62 9.08 -7.55 -6.83
N VAL A 63 7.94 -6.86 -6.65
CA VAL A 63 7.08 -7.06 -5.47
C VAL A 63 6.37 -8.42 -5.53
N ASP A 64 6.61 -9.26 -4.53
CA ASP A 64 5.96 -10.57 -4.40
C ASP A 64 4.54 -10.49 -3.81
N LEU A 65 4.30 -9.54 -2.90
CA LEU A 65 3.04 -9.40 -2.17
C LEU A 65 2.67 -7.94 -1.93
N VAL A 66 1.38 -7.64 -2.05
CA VAL A 66 0.81 -6.32 -1.77
C VAL A 66 -0.13 -6.40 -0.59
N LEU A 67 0.06 -5.53 0.40
CA LEU A 67 -0.91 -5.32 1.48
C LEU A 67 -1.84 -4.17 1.11
N LEU A 68 -3.13 -4.47 0.98
CA LEU A 68 -4.17 -3.46 0.80
C LEU A 68 -4.74 -3.09 2.18
N ALA A 69 -4.42 -1.88 2.64
CA ALA A 69 -4.97 -1.35 3.89
C ALA A 69 -6.27 -0.57 3.60
N PRO A 70 -7.45 -1.04 4.08
CA PRO A 70 -8.67 -0.25 4.00
C PRO A 70 -8.58 0.92 4.98
N ALA A 71 -8.54 2.14 4.46
CA ALA A 71 -8.57 3.37 5.25
C ALA A 71 -9.99 3.78 5.63
#